data_AF-A0A542D4K0-F1
#
_entry.id   AF-A0A542D4K0-F1
#
_cell.length_a   1.000
_cell.length_b   1.000
_cell.length_c   1.000
_cell.angle_alpha   90.00
_cell.angle_beta   90.00
_cell.angle_gamma   90.00
#
_symmetry.space_group_name_H-M   'P 1'
#
loop_
_entity.id
_entity.type
_entity.pdbx_description
1 polymer ?
#
loop_
_entity_poly.entity_id
_entity_poly.type
_entity_poly.pdbx_seq_one_letter_code
_entity_poly.pdbx_strand_id
1 'polypeptide(L)'
;MKKTRFTHTPCPIARTLDRVGEWWSILILRDAFHGLSKFDEFQQSLGLSPTLLTRRLKFLVDSGILYKQRYQTRPVRYDYLLTERGKDFFPVLVTLFHWGNTHLAEEGIAAELVDRRNGQAIQPQLIDTLTQHPVTLQHVTLAPGPAAGEAMSQRALRMQHHYALLAESPKESL
;
A
#
# COMPACT_ATOMS: atom_id res chain seq x y z
N MET A 1 -10.52 25.32 -9.75
CA MET A 1 -11.34 24.25 -10.36
C MET A 1 -11.82 23.27 -9.30
N LYS A 2 -13.14 23.18 -9.10
CA LYS A 2 -13.82 22.24 -8.19
C LYS A 2 -13.68 20.80 -8.70
N LYS A 3 -13.32 19.85 -7.82
CA LYS A 3 -13.21 18.41 -8.14
C LYS A 3 -14.60 17.79 -8.31
N THR A 4 -14.84 17.14 -9.44
CA THR A 4 -16.05 16.33 -9.71
C THR A 4 -15.97 15.00 -8.97
N ARG A 5 -17.03 14.67 -8.22
CA ARG A 5 -17.16 13.54 -7.29
C ARG A 5 -17.62 12.27 -8.02
N PHE A 6 -17.15 11.11 -7.56
CA PHE A 6 -17.64 9.81 -7.99
C PHE A 6 -18.84 9.41 -7.12
N THR A 7 -20.04 9.92 -7.41
CA THR A 7 -21.23 9.70 -6.56
C THR A 7 -22.12 8.50 -6.96
N HIS A 8 -21.89 7.82 -8.10
CA HIS A 8 -22.89 6.85 -8.61
C HIS A 8 -22.42 5.46 -9.15
N THR A 9 -21.17 5.00 -8.98
CA THR A 9 -20.81 3.59 -9.32
C THR A 9 -21.18 2.61 -8.18
N PRO A 10 -21.76 1.43 -8.46
CA PRO A 10 -22.18 0.46 -7.44
C PRO A 10 -21.05 -0.39 -6.84
N CYS A 11 -19.80 -0.24 -7.30
CA CYS A 11 -18.61 -0.88 -6.70
C CYS A 11 -17.82 0.10 -5.79
N PRO A 12 -17.71 -0.14 -4.46
CA PRO A 12 -17.15 0.83 -3.49
C PRO A 12 -15.63 1.04 -3.52
N ILE A 13 -14.85 0.01 -3.89
CA ILE A 13 -13.37 0.08 -3.99
C ILE A 13 -12.97 0.80 -5.29
N ALA A 14 -13.67 0.53 -6.39
CA ALA A 14 -13.46 1.13 -7.71
C ALA A 14 -13.79 2.64 -7.77
N ARG A 15 -14.54 3.23 -6.84
CA ARG A 15 -14.75 4.70 -6.77
C ARG A 15 -13.65 5.46 -6.01
N THR A 16 -12.79 4.74 -5.29
CA THR A 16 -11.87 5.34 -4.31
C THR A 16 -10.44 5.43 -4.88
N LEU A 17 -10.07 4.53 -5.80
CA LEU A 17 -8.74 4.42 -6.42
C LEU A 17 -8.62 5.14 -7.80
N ASP A 18 -9.73 5.64 -8.33
CA ASP A 18 -9.92 5.84 -9.79
C ASP A 18 -9.50 7.19 -10.39
N ARG A 19 -8.78 8.07 -9.68
CA ARG A 19 -8.27 9.30 -10.34
C ARG A 19 -6.88 9.72 -9.87
N VAL A 20 -5.87 8.94 -10.28
CA VAL A 20 -4.47 9.40 -10.46
C VAL A 20 -3.86 9.92 -9.13
N GLY A 21 -4.44 9.48 -8.01
CA GLY A 21 -4.35 10.09 -6.69
C GLY A 21 -3.29 9.43 -5.83
N GLU A 22 -3.56 8.17 -5.58
CA GLU A 22 -2.91 7.42 -4.53
C GLU A 22 -1.92 6.41 -5.12
N TRP A 23 -2.22 5.87 -6.31
CA TRP A 23 -1.36 4.90 -6.97
C TRP A 23 0.07 5.38 -7.22
N TRP A 24 0.24 6.66 -7.58
CA TRP A 24 1.59 7.19 -7.78
C TRP A 24 2.40 7.26 -6.49
N SER A 25 1.74 7.42 -5.33
CA SER A 25 2.46 7.35 -4.05
C SER A 25 3.04 5.95 -3.85
N ILE A 26 2.25 4.91 -4.15
CA ILE A 26 2.70 3.51 -4.06
C ILE A 26 3.86 3.25 -5.03
N LEU A 27 3.77 3.74 -6.27
CA LEU A 27 4.85 3.58 -7.26
C LEU A 27 6.11 4.37 -6.92
N ILE A 28 5.98 5.58 -6.36
CA ILE A 28 7.12 6.35 -5.84
C ILE A 28 7.77 5.59 -4.68
N LEU A 29 6.99 5.01 -3.78
CA LEU A 29 7.54 4.22 -2.66
C LEU A 29 8.24 2.96 -3.17
N ARG A 30 7.66 2.24 -4.13
CA ARG A 30 8.31 1.11 -4.81
C ARG A 30 9.70 1.51 -5.33
N ASP A 31 9.77 2.62 -6.06
CA ASP A 31 11.02 3.11 -6.63
C ASP A 31 12.02 3.54 -5.53
N ALA A 32 11.53 4.17 -4.46
CA ALA A 32 12.35 4.54 -3.31
C ALA A 32 12.94 3.32 -2.58
N PHE A 33 12.18 2.23 -2.45
CA PHE A 33 12.67 0.96 -1.92
C PHE A 33 13.71 0.28 -2.84
N HIS A 34 13.66 0.57 -4.14
CA HIS A 34 14.69 0.17 -5.10
C HIS A 34 15.89 1.14 -5.17
N GLY A 35 15.91 2.18 -4.33
CA GLY A 35 17.04 3.08 -4.16
C GLY A 35 16.97 4.38 -4.97
N LEU A 36 15.90 4.61 -5.74
CA LEU A 36 15.70 5.90 -6.39
C LEU A 36 15.44 6.96 -5.32
N SER A 37 16.08 8.12 -5.46
CA SER A 37 15.99 9.18 -4.45
C SER A 37 15.90 10.57 -5.07
N LYS A 38 16.21 10.74 -6.35
CA LYS A 38 16.23 12.05 -7.02
C LYS A 38 14.95 12.27 -7.81
N PHE A 39 14.57 13.54 -7.96
CA PHE A 39 13.38 13.93 -8.72
C PHE A 39 13.42 13.40 -10.15
N ASP A 40 14.54 13.57 -10.85
CA ASP A 40 14.69 13.16 -12.25
C ASP A 40 14.64 11.63 -12.41
N GLU A 41 15.15 10.87 -11.44
CA GLU A 41 15.08 9.41 -11.41
C GLU A 41 13.62 8.94 -11.32
N PHE A 42 12.84 9.50 -10.38
CA PHE A 42 11.42 9.19 -10.27
C PHE A 42 10.63 9.62 -11.52
N GLN A 43 10.97 10.78 -12.10
CA GLN A 43 10.30 11.28 -13.29
C GLN A 43 10.54 10.34 -14.47
N GLN A 44 11.79 9.91 -14.68
CA GLN A 44 12.17 9.00 -15.75
C GLN A 44 11.55 7.61 -15.57
N SER A 45 11.57 7.08 -14.35
CA SER A 45 11.01 5.77 -14.02
C SER A 45 9.48 5.71 -14.19
N LEU A 46 8.78 6.75 -13.75
CA LEU A 46 7.31 6.74 -13.68
C LEU A 46 6.61 7.42 -14.86
N GLY A 47 7.35 8.16 -15.69
CA GLY A 47 6.80 8.94 -16.81
C GLY A 47 5.83 10.05 -16.36
N LEU A 48 5.93 10.50 -15.10
CA LEU A 48 5.01 11.49 -14.55
C LEU A 48 5.34 12.90 -15.01
N SER A 49 4.30 13.73 -15.16
CA SER A 49 4.53 15.16 -15.36
C SER A 49 5.22 15.78 -14.13
N PRO A 50 6.14 16.75 -14.31
CA PRO A 50 6.85 17.37 -13.18
C PRO A 50 5.92 17.95 -12.12
N THR A 51 4.79 18.54 -12.54
CA THR A 51 3.77 19.11 -11.65
C THR A 51 3.11 18.04 -10.79
N LEU A 52 2.77 16.89 -11.36
CA LEU A 52 2.16 15.80 -10.62
C LEU A 52 3.17 15.17 -9.65
N LEU A 53 4.39 14.89 -10.11
CA LEU A 53 5.44 14.31 -9.28
C LEU A 53 5.79 15.22 -8.09
N THR A 54 5.93 16.53 -8.33
CA THR A 54 6.16 17.53 -7.26
C THR A 54 5.06 17.47 -6.20
N ARG A 55 3.79 17.40 -6.63
CA ARG A 55 2.65 17.32 -5.70
C ARG A 55 2.69 16.02 -4.87
N ARG A 56 3.09 14.90 -5.47
CA ARG A 56 3.15 13.60 -4.77
C ARG A 56 4.31 13.53 -3.79
N LEU A 57 5.50 13.94 -4.21
CA LEU A 57 6.67 13.99 -3.34
C LEU A 57 6.43 14.95 -2.16
N LYS A 58 5.83 16.12 -2.40
CA LYS A 58 5.43 17.03 -1.32
C LYS A 58 4.46 16.35 -0.35
N PHE A 59 3.42 15.69 -0.86
CA PHE A 59 2.46 14.98 0.00
C PHE A 59 3.13 13.91 0.87
N LEU A 60 4.01 13.10 0.29
CA LEU A 60 4.75 12.04 1.01
C LEU A 60 5.70 12.61 2.07
N VAL A 61 6.30 13.77 1.80
CA VAL A 61 7.14 14.49 2.77
C VAL A 61 6.29 15.08 3.90
N ASP A 62 5.21 15.78 3.56
CA ASP A 62 4.30 16.38 4.55
C ASP A 62 3.64 15.30 5.43
N SER A 63 3.42 14.08 4.92
CA SER A 63 2.92 12.95 5.69
C SER A 63 3.97 12.22 6.52
N GLY A 64 5.24 12.63 6.45
CA GLY A 64 6.35 11.99 7.18
C GLY A 64 6.70 10.59 6.68
N ILE A 65 6.37 10.26 5.43
CA ILE A 65 6.74 8.98 4.78
C ILE A 65 8.11 9.12 4.11
N LEU A 66 8.35 10.28 3.49
CA LEU A 66 9.66 10.68 2.97
C LEU A 66 10.18 11.89 3.75
N TYR A 67 11.48 12.14 3.68
CA TYR A 67 12.08 13.41 4.07
C TYR A 67 13.01 13.91 2.96
N LYS A 68 13.24 15.22 2.94
CA LYS A 68 14.14 15.86 1.98
C LYS A 68 15.52 16.07 2.60
N GLN A 69 16.55 15.52 1.97
CA GLN A 69 17.93 15.77 2.32
C GLN A 69 18.63 16.57 1.23
N ARG A 70 19.18 17.74 1.56
CA ARG A 70 19.93 18.53 0.59
C ARG A 70 21.31 17.90 0.36
N TYR A 71 21.63 17.54 -0.88
CA TYR A 71 22.95 17.01 -1.25
C TYR A 71 23.81 18.01 -2.03
N GLN A 72 23.21 19.07 -2.57
CA GLN A 72 23.92 20.10 -3.33
C GLN A 72 23.37 21.48 -2.97
N THR A 73 24.25 22.48 -2.88
CA THR A 73 23.90 23.85 -2.47
C THR A 73 23.80 24.83 -3.64
N ARG A 74 24.47 24.57 -4.78
CA ARG A 74 24.46 25.44 -5.97
C ARG A 74 24.53 24.63 -7.28
N PRO A 75 23.44 24.52 -8.07
CA PRO A 75 22.06 24.79 -7.67
C PRO A 75 21.63 23.88 -6.52
N VAL A 76 20.63 24.30 -5.74
CA VAL A 76 20.11 23.48 -4.64
C VAL A 76 19.45 22.22 -5.19
N ARG A 77 19.87 21.05 -4.71
CA ARG A 77 19.26 19.76 -5.05
C ARG A 77 18.99 18.92 -3.81
N TYR A 78 17.97 18.07 -3.91
CA TYR A 78 17.48 17.26 -2.80
C TYR A 78 17.35 15.79 -3.21
N ASP A 79 17.66 14.92 -2.27
CA ASP A 79 17.22 13.54 -2.26
C ASP A 79 15.92 13.44 -1.45
N TYR A 80 15.06 12.51 -1.84
CA TYR A 80 13.83 12.12 -1.14
C TYR A 80 14.05 10.72 -0.57
N LEU A 81 14.16 10.62 0.74
CA LEU A 81 14.57 9.40 1.44
C LEU A 81 13.44 8.89 2.33
N LEU A 82 13.33 7.57 2.47
CA LEU A 82 12.34 6.93 3.34
C LEU A 82 12.63 7.24 4.82
N THR A 83 11.59 7.66 5.55
CA THR A 83 11.60 7.67 7.02
C THR A 83 11.37 6.25 7.55
N GLU A 84 11.48 6.05 8.88
CA GLU A 84 11.08 4.77 9.49
C GLU A 84 9.62 4.43 9.18
N ARG A 85 8.70 5.40 9.31
CA ARG A 85 7.30 5.25 8.91
C ARG A 85 7.14 4.85 7.43
N GLY A 86 8.01 5.36 6.56
CA GLY A 86 8.03 4.98 5.15
C GLY A 86 8.52 3.57 4.93
N LYS A 87 9.56 3.14 5.66
CA LYS A 87 10.08 1.76 5.62
C LYS A 87 9.05 0.74 6.11
N ASP A 88 8.28 1.08 7.13
CA ASP A 88 7.19 0.23 7.65
C ASP A 88 6.08 -0.05 6.62
N PHE A 89 6.05 0.68 5.50
CA PHE A 89 5.12 0.41 4.39
C PHE A 89 5.56 -0.76 3.49
N PHE A 90 6.80 -1.26 3.63
CA PHE A 90 7.33 -2.33 2.78
C PHE A 90 6.45 -3.60 2.73
N PRO A 91 5.90 -4.13 3.83
CA PRO A 91 5.04 -5.31 3.79
C PRO A 91 3.80 -5.12 2.91
N VAL A 92 3.23 -3.92 2.88
CA VAL A 92 2.08 -3.60 2.02
C VAL A 92 2.45 -3.73 0.54
N LEU A 93 3.63 -3.26 0.15
CA LEU A 93 4.13 -3.41 -1.23
C LEU A 93 4.38 -4.87 -1.59
N VAL A 94 4.94 -5.65 -0.68
CA VAL A 94 5.21 -7.09 -0.89
C VAL A 94 3.91 -7.85 -1.12
N THR A 95 2.89 -7.64 -0.28
CA THR A 95 1.60 -8.30 -0.44
C THR A 95 0.87 -7.85 -1.71
N LEU A 96 0.93 -6.56 -2.05
CA LEU A 96 0.34 -6.04 -3.30
C LEU A 96 1.02 -6.63 -4.54
N PHE A 97 2.35 -6.73 -4.53
CA PHE A 97 3.12 -7.33 -5.61
C PHE A 97 2.78 -8.81 -5.80
N HIS A 98 2.76 -9.58 -4.71
CA HIS A 98 2.40 -10.99 -4.74
C HIS A 98 0.98 -11.20 -5.29
N TRP A 99 0.00 -10.45 -4.78
CA TRP A 99 -1.38 -10.52 -5.28
C TRP A 99 -1.46 -10.20 -6.78
N GLY A 100 -0.75 -9.17 -7.25
CA GLY A 100 -0.68 -8.81 -8.66
C GLY A 100 -0.12 -9.95 -9.52
N ASN A 101 0.98 -10.58 -9.08
CA ASN A 101 1.55 -11.73 -9.79
C ASN A 101 0.62 -12.95 -9.79
N THR A 102 -0.08 -13.22 -8.69
CA THR A 102 -0.97 -14.38 -8.58
C THR A 102 -2.22 -14.24 -9.46
N HIS A 103 -2.76 -13.03 -9.61
CA HIS A 103 -4.09 -12.85 -10.19
C HIS A 103 -4.14 -12.05 -11.49
N LEU A 104 -3.12 -11.24 -11.79
CA LEU A 104 -3.15 -10.31 -12.94
C LEU A 104 -2.05 -10.58 -13.98
N ALA A 105 -1.21 -11.60 -13.78
CA ALA A 105 -0.13 -11.94 -14.70
C ALA A 105 -0.63 -12.85 -15.85
N GLU A 106 -1.59 -12.36 -16.65
CA GLU A 106 -2.19 -13.12 -17.77
C GLU A 106 -1.17 -13.52 -18.83
N GLU A 107 -0.20 -12.64 -19.11
CA GLU A 107 0.91 -12.89 -20.06
C GLU A 107 2.13 -13.57 -19.41
N GLY A 108 2.03 -13.95 -18.13
CA GLY A 108 3.12 -14.48 -17.32
C GLY A 108 3.77 -13.45 -16.39
N ILE A 109 4.52 -13.95 -15.41
CA ILE A 109 5.14 -13.12 -14.36
C ILE A 109 6.35 -12.37 -14.93
N ALA A 110 6.27 -11.04 -14.98
CA ALA A 110 7.34 -10.19 -15.50
C ALA A 110 8.50 -9.96 -14.50
N ALA A 111 8.24 -10.09 -13.20
CA ALA A 111 9.24 -9.95 -12.15
C ALA A 111 8.82 -10.72 -10.89
N GLU A 112 9.79 -11.23 -10.15
CA GLU A 112 9.57 -11.91 -8.87
C GLU A 112 10.33 -11.21 -7.73
N LEU A 113 9.74 -11.20 -6.54
CA LEU A 113 10.48 -10.86 -5.33
C LEU A 113 11.27 -12.08 -4.88
N VAL A 114 12.57 -11.91 -4.68
CA VAL A 114 13.47 -12.98 -4.27
C VAL A 114 14.17 -12.64 -2.96
N ASP A 115 14.49 -13.67 -2.17
CA ASP A 115 15.34 -13.52 -1.00
C ASP A 115 16.78 -13.28 -1.46
N ARG A 116 17.35 -12.13 -1.06
CA ARG A 116 18.71 -11.71 -1.45
C ARG A 116 19.80 -12.68 -1.00
N ARG A 117 19.55 -13.55 -0.02
CA ARG A 117 20.52 -14.50 0.53
C ARG A 117 20.69 -15.75 -0.33
N ASN A 118 19.64 -16.18 -1.01
CA ASN A 118 19.62 -17.46 -1.75
C ASN A 118 19.05 -17.35 -3.18
N GLY A 119 18.52 -16.19 -3.57
CA GLY A 119 17.94 -15.93 -4.89
C GLY A 119 16.58 -16.59 -5.14
N GLN A 120 15.97 -17.21 -4.14
CA GLN A 120 14.70 -17.93 -4.30
C GLN A 120 13.51 -16.98 -4.19
N ALA A 121 12.47 -17.23 -5.00
CA ALA A 121 11.22 -16.49 -4.94
C ALA A 121 10.57 -16.59 -3.54
N ILE A 122 10.09 -15.47 -3.02
CA ILE A 122 9.39 -15.44 -1.73
C ILE A 122 7.90 -15.74 -1.90
N GLN A 123 7.33 -16.43 -0.94
CA GLN A 123 5.87 -16.62 -0.80
C GLN A 123 5.43 -15.88 0.47
N PRO A 124 5.05 -14.60 0.37
CA PRO A 124 4.78 -13.79 1.54
C PRO A 124 3.46 -14.20 2.21
N GLN A 125 3.50 -14.34 3.54
CA GLN A 125 2.31 -14.50 4.38
C GLN A 125 2.35 -13.50 5.54
N LEU A 126 1.19 -12.98 5.92
CA LEU A 126 1.06 -12.19 7.14
C LEU A 126 0.92 -13.15 8.32
N ILE A 127 1.85 -13.06 9.27
CA ILE A 127 1.86 -13.86 10.49
C ILE A 127 1.64 -12.92 11.69
N ASP A 128 0.76 -13.31 12.60
CA ASP A 128 0.69 -12.67 13.91
C ASP A 128 1.93 -13.04 14.71
N THR A 129 2.75 -12.04 15.04
CA THR A 129 4.00 -12.24 15.77
C THR A 129 3.81 -12.80 17.18
N LEU A 130 2.63 -12.62 17.79
CA LEU A 130 2.37 -13.13 19.14
C LEU A 130 2.03 -14.63 19.11
N THR A 131 1.11 -15.03 18.24
CA THR A 131 0.64 -16.42 18.16
C THR A 131 1.40 -17.28 17.16
N GLN A 132 2.20 -16.66 16.28
CA GLN A 132 2.87 -17.30 15.15
C GLN A 132 1.91 -17.95 14.14
N HIS A 133 0.61 -17.61 14.18
CA HIS A 133 -0.38 -18.11 13.24
C HIS A 133 -0.57 -17.17 12.04
N PRO A 134 -0.93 -17.71 10.86
CA PRO A 134 -1.31 -16.88 9.72
C PRO A 134 -2.54 -16.01 10.02
N VAL A 135 -2.45 -14.74 9.63
CA VAL A 135 -3.56 -13.80 9.62
C VAL A 135 -4.46 -14.12 8.44
N THR A 136 -5.63 -14.71 8.69
CA THR A 136 -6.61 -15.05 7.66
C THR A 136 -7.97 -14.42 7.95
N LEU A 137 -8.79 -14.26 6.91
CA LEU A 137 -10.15 -13.71 7.03
C LEU A 137 -11.07 -14.54 7.95
N GLN A 138 -10.75 -15.81 8.19
CA GLN A 138 -11.52 -16.72 9.05
C GLN A 138 -11.20 -16.52 10.53
N HIS A 139 -9.98 -16.07 10.86
CA HIS A 139 -9.47 -16.01 12.23
C HIS A 139 -9.28 -14.58 12.74
N VAL A 140 -9.52 -13.56 11.90
CA VAL A 140 -9.38 -12.16 12.29
C VAL A 140 -10.69 -11.40 12.07
N THR A 141 -11.04 -10.60 13.06
CA THR A 141 -12.18 -9.69 13.02
C THR A 141 -11.82 -8.33 13.62
N LEU A 142 -12.61 -7.31 13.31
CA LEU A 142 -12.40 -5.96 13.84
C LEU A 142 -13.05 -5.84 15.22
N ALA A 143 -12.25 -5.55 16.25
CA ALA A 143 -12.75 -5.20 17.58
C ALA A 143 -12.63 -3.68 17.84
N PRO A 144 -13.50 -3.09 18.68
CA PRO A 144 -13.30 -1.72 19.12
C PRO A 144 -11.99 -1.61 19.94
N GLY A 145 -11.15 -0.65 19.57
CA GLY A 145 -9.94 -0.34 20.33
C GLY A 145 -10.21 0.55 21.56
N PRO A 146 -9.23 0.74 22.45
CA PRO A 146 -9.39 1.53 23.68
C PRO A 146 -9.82 2.99 23.48
N ALA A 147 -9.54 3.56 22.31
CA ALA A 147 -9.88 4.93 21.93
C ALA A 147 -11.07 5.01 20.94
N ALA A 148 -11.83 3.93 20.76
CA ALA A 148 -12.92 3.89 19.79
C ALA A 148 -14.10 4.77 20.25
N GLY A 149 -14.43 5.77 19.42
CA GLY A 149 -15.69 6.51 19.55
C GLY A 149 -16.88 5.64 19.14
N GLU A 150 -18.09 6.09 19.48
CA GLU A 150 -19.33 5.32 19.34
C GLU A 150 -19.55 4.73 17.93
N ALA A 151 -19.34 5.54 16.88
CA ALA A 151 -19.51 5.08 15.50
C ALA A 151 -18.54 3.96 15.11
N MET A 152 -17.29 3.99 15.59
CA MET A 152 -16.32 2.93 15.33
C MET A 152 -16.68 1.66 16.10
N SER A 153 -17.11 1.81 17.36
CA SER A 153 -17.54 0.69 18.18
C SER A 153 -18.74 -0.05 17.58
N GLN A 154 -19.74 0.69 17.12
CA GLN A 154 -20.90 0.10 16.43
C GLN A 154 -20.51 -0.61 15.13
N ARG A 155 -19.58 -0.04 14.35
CA ARG A 155 -19.07 -0.69 13.12
C ARG A 155 -18.32 -1.98 13.43
N ALA A 156 -17.44 -1.96 14.42
CA ALA A 156 -16.65 -3.13 14.81
C ALA A 156 -17.56 -4.28 15.27
N LEU A 157 -18.53 -4.00 16.16
CA LEU A 157 -19.50 -5.00 16.62
C LEU A 157 -20.32 -5.60 15.48
N ARG A 158 -20.77 -4.78 14.51
CA ARG A 158 -21.49 -5.27 13.33
C ARG A 158 -20.63 -6.19 12.48
N MET A 159 -19.35 -5.86 12.29
CA MET A 159 -18.42 -6.69 11.53
C MET A 159 -18.11 -8.01 12.25
N GLN A 160 -17.96 -8.00 13.57
CA GLN A 160 -17.80 -9.22 14.37
C GLN A 160 -18.96 -10.19 14.17
N HIS A 161 -20.20 -9.69 14.21
CA HIS A 161 -21.37 -10.51 13.96
C HIS A 161 -21.39 -11.10 12.54
N HIS A 162 -20.95 -10.34 11.53
CA HIS A 162 -20.88 -10.84 10.15
C HIS A 162 -19.84 -11.96 9.99
N TYR A 163 -18.65 -11.80 10.57
CA TYR A 163 -17.60 -12.82 10.49
C TYR A 163 -17.92 -14.08 11.31
N ALA A 164 -18.64 -13.97 12.43
CA ALA A 164 -19.14 -15.13 13.17
C ALA A 164 -20.04 -16.01 12.30
N LEU A 165 -20.97 -15.40 11.54
CA LEU A 165 -21.84 -16.11 10.60
C LEU A 165 -21.07 -16.78 9.44
N LEU A 166 -19.98 -16.16 8.97
CA LEU A 166 -19.12 -16.74 7.93
C LEU A 166 -18.29 -17.92 8.45
N ALA A 167 -17.85 -17.88 9.71
CA ALA A 167 -17.11 -18.98 10.33
C ALA A 167 -17.98 -20.22 10.57
N GLU A 168 -19.28 -20.04 10.76
CA GLU A 168 -20.27 -21.12 10.95
C GLU A 168 -20.82 -21.71 9.63
N SER A 169 -20.56 -21.05 8.50
CA SER A 169 -21.00 -21.53 7.19
C SER A 169 -20.08 -22.65 6.68
N PRO A 170 -20.61 -23.84 6.30
CA PRO A 170 -19.79 -24.90 5.72
C PRO A 170 -19.09 -24.38 4.46
N LYS A 171 -17.80 -24.68 4.31
CA LYS A 171 -17.07 -24.40 3.06
C LYS A 171 -17.84 -25.02 1.90
N GLU A 172 -18.41 -24.19 1.01
CA GLU A 172 -18.79 -24.68 -0.31
C GLU A 172 -17.50 -25.10 -1.02
N SER A 173 -17.35 -26.41 -1.18
CA SER A 173 -16.32 -27.06 -1.97
C SER A 173 -16.47 -26.59 -3.42
N LEU A 174 -15.49 -25.84 -3.92
CA LEU A 174 -15.21 -25.70 -5.35
C LEU A 174 -14.01 -26.57 -5.70
#